data_AF-A0AAG5DNA6-F1
#
_entry.id   AF-A0AAG5DNA6-F1
#
_cell.length_a   1.000
_cell.length_b   1.000
_cell.length_c   1.000
_cell.angle_alpha   90.00
_cell.angle_beta   90.00
_cell.angle_gamma   90.00
#
_symmetry.space_group_name_H-M   'P 1'
#
loop_
_entity.id
_entity.type
_entity.pdbx_description
1 polymer ?
#
loop_
_entity_poly.entity_id
_entity_poly.type
_entity_poly.pdbx_seq_one_letter_code
_entity_poly.pdbx_strand_id
1 'polypeptide(L)'
;MPIYVRNPSKDGENNGKLDEWCIVELQGDLEVRGERVMAGQFIGDLLYNKYGQPILIIGHHILHGRLQKIDKPLLVVEKRDLRADGHGDDETMLDISQVVTTQGDEQEIDSTAQSIASNRTVLDSTVAIEHKVVPKVEYLVRAVVRNKVLFKARPKPIIANVAKTV
;
A
#
# COMPACT_ATOMS: atom_id res chain seq x y z
N MET A 1 -2.11 2.53 -14.76
CA MET A 1 -1.45 2.87 -13.47
C MET A 1 -2.53 3.05 -12.38
N PRO A 2 -2.49 2.35 -11.23
CA PRO A 2 -3.47 2.57 -10.18
C PRO A 2 -3.19 3.91 -9.48
N ILE A 3 -4.20 4.76 -9.40
CA ILE A 3 -4.12 6.01 -8.62
C ILE A 3 -4.70 5.69 -7.24
N TYR A 4 -3.92 5.89 -6.18
CA TYR A 4 -4.38 5.68 -4.81
C TYR A 4 -4.91 6.99 -4.26
N VAL A 5 -6.16 6.99 -3.78
CA VAL A 5 -6.77 8.15 -3.15
C VAL A 5 -6.96 7.83 -1.67
N ARG A 6 -6.29 8.62 -0.84
CA ARG A 6 -6.54 8.62 0.60
C ARG A 6 -7.94 9.18 0.82
N ASN A 7 -8.81 8.40 1.45
CA ASN A 7 -10.04 8.97 1.98
C ASN A 7 -9.63 9.79 3.22
N PRO A 8 -9.89 11.10 3.28
CA PRO A 8 -9.66 11.84 4.52
C PRO A 8 -10.50 11.18 5.63
N SER A 9 -9.84 10.78 6.72
CA SER A 9 -10.56 10.24 7.87
C SER A 9 -11.52 11.33 8.36
N LYS A 10 -12.78 10.96 8.65
CA LYS A 10 -13.78 11.93 9.12
C LYS A 10 -13.43 12.50 10.48
N ASP A 11 -12.58 11.81 11.23
CA ASP A 11 -12.18 12.17 12.57
C ASP A 11 -10.65 12.09 12.60
N GLY A 12 -9.96 13.20 12.88
CA GLY A 12 -8.51 13.24 13.06
C GLY A 12 -8.02 12.50 14.32
N GLU A 13 -8.86 11.63 14.88
CA GLU A 13 -8.57 10.83 16.06
C GLU A 13 -8.19 9.41 15.65
N ASN A 14 -6.90 9.11 15.81
CA ASN A 14 -6.35 7.75 15.72
C ASN A 14 -6.88 6.90 16.86
N ASN A 15 -8.13 6.43 16.77
CA ASN A 15 -8.73 5.52 17.75
C ASN A 15 -8.23 4.06 17.58
N GLY A 16 -6.94 3.87 17.26
CA GLY A 16 -6.32 2.57 16.95
C GLY A 16 -6.85 1.88 15.67
N LYS A 17 -7.74 2.52 14.91
CA LYS A 17 -8.31 1.99 13.68
C LYS A 17 -7.44 2.37 12.48
N LEU A 18 -7.09 1.39 11.64
CA LEU A 18 -6.37 1.62 10.39
C LEU A 18 -7.17 2.53 9.44
N ASP A 19 -6.47 3.46 8.79
CA ASP A 19 -7.04 4.29 7.72
C ASP A 19 -7.65 3.41 6.61
N GLU A 20 -8.75 3.89 6.02
CA GLU A 20 -9.36 3.26 4.86
C GLU A 20 -9.07 4.09 3.61
N TRP A 21 -8.42 3.49 2.62
CA TRP A 21 -8.10 4.12 1.34
C TRP A 21 -8.96 3.53 0.22
N CYS A 22 -9.06 4.25 -0.88
CA CYS A 22 -9.74 3.80 -2.08
C CYS A 22 -8.79 3.85 -3.28
N ILE A 23 -8.88 2.86 -4.16
CA ILE A 23 -8.17 2.89 -5.44
C ILE A 23 -9.05 3.59 -6.47
N VAL A 24 -8.48 4.45 -7.29
CA VAL A 24 -9.07 4.92 -8.55
C VAL A 24 -8.42 4.14 -9.69
N GLU A 25 -9.25 3.39 -10.40
CA GLU A 25 -8.84 2.56 -11.54
C GLU A 25 -9.43 3.14 -12.82
N LEU A 26 -8.54 3.54 -13.73
CA LEU A 26 -8.88 4.04 -15.06
C LEU A 26 -8.48 3.02 -16.11
N GLN A 27 -9.35 2.76 -17.08
CA GLN A 27 -9.00 2.00 -18.27
C GLN A 27 -8.33 2.92 -19.31
N GLY A 28 -7.05 2.67 -19.58
CA GLY A 28 -6.22 3.47 -20.48
C GLY A 28 -5.07 4.13 -19.75
N ASP A 29 -4.43 5.08 -20.42
CA ASP A 29 -3.27 5.79 -19.93
C ASP A 29 -3.61 7.24 -19.58
N LEU A 30 -2.94 7.77 -18.57
CA LEU A 30 -3.03 9.17 -18.20
C LEU A 30 -1.81 9.90 -18.75
N GLU A 31 -2.04 10.78 -19.72
CA GLU A 31 -0.99 11.54 -20.38
C GLU A 31 -1.00 13.00 -19.93
N VAL A 32 0.19 13.51 -19.58
CA VAL A 32 0.40 14.94 -19.31
C VAL A 32 0.89 15.60 -20.59
N ARG A 33 0.29 16.72 -20.97
CA ARG A 33 0.72 17.46 -22.16
C ARG A 33 2.05 18.17 -21.92
N GLY A 34 2.99 17.98 -22.85
CA GLY A 34 4.32 18.58 -22.79
C GLY A 34 5.27 17.85 -21.84
N GLU A 35 6.39 18.48 -21.52
CA GLU A 35 7.51 17.84 -20.79
C GLU A 35 7.37 17.95 -19.26
N ARG A 36 6.13 17.96 -18.74
CA ARG A 36 5.89 18.19 -17.31
C ARG A 36 5.79 16.87 -16.53
N VAL A 37 6.31 16.90 -15.29
CA VAL A 37 6.20 15.79 -14.34
C VAL A 37 4.79 15.71 -13.78
N MET A 38 4.13 14.56 -13.88
CA MET A 38 2.74 14.35 -13.41
C MET A 38 2.55 14.57 -11.90
N ALA A 39 3.57 14.28 -11.10
CA ALA A 39 3.51 14.39 -9.64
C ALA A 39 3.22 15.83 -9.19
N GLY A 40 2.30 15.97 -8.23
CA GLY A 40 1.92 17.27 -7.67
C GLY A 40 1.04 18.15 -8.57
N GLN A 41 0.69 17.69 -9.78
CA GLN A 41 -0.20 18.44 -10.66
C GLN A 41 -1.67 18.20 -10.33
N PHE A 42 -2.46 19.26 -10.51
CA PHE A 42 -3.91 19.14 -10.58
C PHE A 42 -4.30 18.43 -11.89
N ILE A 43 -4.91 17.26 -11.77
CA ILE A 43 -5.32 16.42 -12.91
C ILE A 43 -6.80 16.61 -13.24
N GLY A 44 -7.63 16.92 -12.24
CA GLY A 44 -9.07 17.07 -12.44
C GLY A 44 -9.90 16.88 -11.18
N ASP A 45 -11.23 16.83 -11.38
CA ASP A 45 -12.22 16.77 -10.31
C ASP A 45 -12.90 15.40 -10.25
N LEU A 46 -12.97 14.83 -9.05
CA LEU A 46 -13.76 13.63 -8.76
C LEU A 46 -15.01 14.03 -7.96
N LEU A 47 -16.17 13.90 -8.60
CA LEU A 47 -17.47 14.25 -8.02
C LEU A 47 -18.31 12.99 -7.80
N TYR A 48 -19.23 13.05 -6.85
CA TYR A 48 -20.26 12.03 -6.67
C TYR A 48 -21.63 12.65 -6.92
N ASN A 49 -22.44 12.01 -7.76
CA ASN A 49 -23.83 12.43 -7.94
C ASN A 49 -24.69 12.02 -6.72
N LYS A 50 -25.95 12.48 -6.69
CA LYS A 50 -26.92 12.13 -5.64
C LYS A 50 -27.21 10.62 -5.51
N TYR A 51 -26.87 9.82 -6.51
CA TYR A 51 -27.01 8.36 -6.52
C TYR A 51 -25.71 7.65 -6.07
N GLY A 52 -24.69 8.40 -5.64
CA GLY A 52 -23.40 7.85 -5.23
C GLY A 52 -22.52 7.36 -6.38
N GLN A 53 -22.83 7.72 -7.64
CA GLN A 53 -21.98 7.36 -8.77
C GLN A 53 -20.84 8.37 -8.93
N PRO A 54 -19.59 7.89 -9.00
CA PRO A 54 -18.43 8.75 -9.20
C PRO A 54 -18.35 9.24 -10.65
N ILE A 55 -18.04 10.52 -10.81
CA ILE A 55 -17.84 11.21 -12.08
C ILE A 55 -16.48 11.89 -12.01
N LEU A 56 -15.59 11.55 -12.93
CA LEU A 56 -14.25 12.11 -12.99
C LEU A 56 -14.12 13.01 -14.22
N ILE A 57 -13.73 14.26 -13.99
CA ILE A 57 -13.49 15.26 -15.03
C ILE A 57 -11.99 15.47 -15.12
N ILE A 58 -11.37 15.10 -16.24
CA ILE A 58 -9.93 15.26 -16.48
C ILE A 58 -9.74 15.93 -17.84
N GLY A 59 -9.11 17.11 -17.85
CA GLY A 59 -8.97 17.92 -19.05
C GLY A 59 -10.32 18.19 -19.72
N HIS A 60 -10.49 17.72 -20.96
CA HIS A 60 -11.73 17.87 -21.75
C HIS A 60 -12.64 16.63 -21.69
N HIS A 61 -12.34 15.67 -20.81
CA HIS A 61 -13.05 14.42 -20.73
C HIS A 61 -13.89 14.31 -19.46
N ILE A 62 -15.07 13.72 -19.61
CA ILE A 62 -15.90 13.25 -18.50
C ILE A 62 -15.96 11.73 -18.53
N LEU A 63 -15.66 11.12 -17.39
CA LEU A 63 -15.71 9.69 -17.17
C LEU A 63 -16.76 9.38 -16.11
N HIS A 64 -17.71 8.51 -16.45
CA HIS A 64 -18.66 7.97 -15.49
C HIS A 64 -18.13 6.65 -14.96
N GLY A 65 -18.03 6.57 -13.64
CA GLY A 65 -17.51 5.39 -12.95
C GLY A 65 -18.56 4.73 -12.06
N ARG A 66 -18.09 3.74 -11.32
CA ARG A 66 -18.86 3.06 -10.26
C ARG A 66 -17.96 2.72 -9.09
N LEU A 67 -18.53 2.67 -7.89
CA LEU A 67 -17.86 2.07 -6.75
C LEU A 67 -17.96 0.55 -6.85
N GLN A 68 -16.84 -0.15 -6.72
CA GLN A 68 -16.75 -1.61 -6.77
C GLN A 68 -16.02 -2.12 -5.53
N LYS A 69 -16.66 -3.04 -4.80
CA LYS A 69 -16.03 -3.77 -3.70
C LYS A 69 -14.95 -4.71 -4.26
N ILE A 70 -13.84 -4.82 -3.54
CA ILE A 70 -12.74 -5.74 -3.86
C ILE A 70 -12.94 -6.99 -3.01
N ASP A 71 -12.99 -8.17 -3.65
CA ASP A 71 -13.24 -9.44 -2.96
C ASP A 71 -12.10 -9.80 -1.99
N LYS A 72 -10.87 -9.43 -2.35
CA LYS A 72 -9.67 -9.57 -1.53
C LYS A 72 -9.17 -8.17 -1.16
N PRO A 73 -9.49 -7.66 0.05
CA PRO A 73 -9.00 -6.36 0.51
C PRO A 73 -7.47 -6.29 0.44
N LEU A 74 -6.95 -5.12 0.10
CA LEU A 74 -5.52 -4.88 -0.05
C LEU A 74 -4.98 -4.08 1.14
N LEU A 75 -3.72 -4.31 1.48
CA LEU A 75 -2.99 -3.53 2.46
C LEU A 75 -2.10 -2.53 1.74
N VAL A 76 -2.14 -1.27 2.15
CA VAL A 76 -1.15 -0.27 1.73
C VAL A 76 0.00 -0.35 2.70
N VAL A 77 1.18 -0.72 2.20
CA VAL A 77 2.40 -0.84 2.99
C VAL A 77 3.46 0.11 2.47
N GLU A 78 4.21 0.71 3.39
CA GLU A 78 5.38 1.51 3.10
C GLU A 78 6.63 0.76 3.55
N LYS A 79 7.54 0.49 2.61
CA LYS A 79 8.83 -0.13 2.91
C LYS A 79 9.73 0.90 3.60
N ARG A 80 10.36 0.51 4.71
CA ARG A 80 11.39 1.28 5.41
C ARG A 80 12.69 0.47 5.44
N ASP A 81 13.77 1.07 4.98
CA ASP A 81 15.11 0.50 5.05
C ASP A 81 15.81 1.05 6.29
N LEU A 82 16.18 0.20 7.25
CA LEU A 82 16.82 0.62 8.52
C LEU A 82 18.31 0.96 8.39
N ARG A 83 18.78 1.23 7.17
CA ARG A 83 20.17 1.61 6.90
C ARG A 83 20.39 3.13 6.85
N ALA A 84 19.31 3.92 6.92
CA ALA A 84 19.36 5.36 6.64
C ALA A 84 19.55 6.25 7.88
N ASP A 85 19.41 5.72 9.11
CA ASP A 85 19.65 6.49 10.32
C ASP A 85 21.10 6.30 10.75
N GLY A 86 21.99 7.07 10.11
CA GLY A 86 23.36 7.25 10.53
C GLY A 86 23.39 8.01 11.87
N HIS A 87 23.21 7.28 12.97
CA HIS A 87 23.96 7.54 14.19
C HIS A 87 24.81 6.29 14.41
N GLY A 88 26.12 6.50 14.46
CA GLY A 88 27.06 5.46 14.82
C GLY A 88 26.76 4.95 16.23
N ASP A 89 27.53 3.93 16.60
CA ASP A 89 27.69 3.48 17.97
C ASP A 89 26.43 2.85 18.59
N ASP A 90 26.19 1.57 18.30
CA ASP A 90 26.57 0.48 19.23
C ASP A 90 25.90 -0.85 18.81
N GLU A 91 26.59 -1.93 19.12
CA GLU A 91 26.34 -3.29 18.71
C GLU A 91 24.95 -3.82 19.13
N THR A 92 24.13 -4.22 18.16
CA THR A 92 23.15 -5.29 18.39
C THR A 92 23.45 -6.44 17.45
N MET A 93 24.59 -7.10 17.70
CA MET A 93 24.80 -8.47 17.26
C MET A 93 23.67 -9.33 17.84
N LEU A 94 22.74 -9.80 16.99
CA LEU A 94 21.93 -10.96 17.34
C LEU A 94 22.85 -12.18 17.22
N ASP A 95 23.47 -12.54 18.34
CA ASP A 95 24.28 -13.73 18.47
C ASP A 95 23.35 -14.96 18.47
N ILE A 96 23.28 -15.65 17.33
CA ILE A 96 22.44 -16.85 17.12
C ILE A 96 23.08 -18.10 17.75
N SER A 97 24.23 -17.97 18.42
CA SER A 97 24.98 -19.11 18.95
C SER A 97 24.39 -19.79 20.20
N GLN A 98 23.28 -19.33 20.79
CA GLN A 98 22.76 -19.89 22.05
C GLN A 98 21.57 -20.86 21.97
N VAL A 99 21.02 -21.20 20.80
CA VAL A 99 19.76 -21.99 20.78
C VAL A 99 19.95 -23.51 20.68
N VAL A 100 21.15 -24.05 20.41
CA VAL A 100 21.30 -25.51 20.28
C VAL A 100 22.65 -25.99 20.80
N THR A 101 22.72 -26.29 22.10
CA THR A 101 23.30 -27.53 22.65
C THR A 101 23.12 -27.56 24.19
N THR A 102 21.92 -27.91 24.65
CA THR A 102 21.74 -28.52 25.98
C THR A 102 21.03 -29.86 25.82
N GLN A 103 21.83 -30.92 25.73
CA GLN A 103 21.47 -32.32 25.99
C GLN A 103 22.72 -32.95 26.66
N GLY A 104 22.72 -33.62 27.81
CA GLY A 104 21.69 -33.98 28.80
C GLY A 104 22.09 -33.51 30.22
N ASP A 105 21.27 -33.61 31.26
CA ASP A 105 20.39 -34.72 31.63
C ASP A 105 19.02 -34.29 32.20
N GLU A 106 18.09 -35.22 32.03
CA GLU A 106 16.71 -35.41 32.49
C GLU A 106 16.11 -34.48 33.57
N GLN A 107 15.01 -33.78 33.23
CA GLN A 107 13.72 -33.88 33.96
C GLN A 107 12.57 -33.16 33.21
N GLU A 108 11.40 -33.81 33.29
CA GLU A 108 10.04 -33.47 32.82
C GLU A 108 9.75 -31.98 32.58
N ILE A 109 9.08 -31.58 31.47
CA ILE A 109 7.64 -31.15 31.39
C ILE A 109 7.20 -30.93 29.91
N ASP A 110 5.92 -31.23 29.65
CA ASP A 110 5.09 -31.10 28.43
C ASP A 110 5.38 -29.91 27.45
N SER A 111 5.49 -30.17 26.13
CA SER A 111 5.51 -29.14 25.07
C SER A 111 5.28 -29.68 23.64
N THR A 112 4.18 -30.41 23.39
CA THR A 112 3.82 -30.85 22.01
C THR A 112 3.33 -29.68 21.11
N ALA A 113 3.15 -28.47 21.64
CA ALA A 113 2.59 -27.32 20.91
C ALA A 113 3.61 -26.38 20.23
N GLN A 114 4.92 -26.58 20.43
CA GLN A 114 5.95 -25.63 19.94
C GLN A 114 6.70 -26.08 18.66
N SER A 115 6.49 -27.30 18.17
CA SER A 115 7.30 -27.88 17.08
C SER A 115 6.92 -27.43 15.66
N ILE A 116 5.77 -26.75 15.47
CA ILE A 116 5.29 -26.38 14.13
C ILE A 116 5.86 -25.01 13.65
N ALA A 117 6.43 -24.21 14.55
CA ALA A 117 6.93 -22.86 14.19
C ALA A 117 8.35 -22.83 13.60
N SER A 118 9.13 -23.92 13.68
CA SER A 118 10.58 -23.85 13.48
C SER A 118 11.11 -24.22 12.09
N ASN A 119 10.26 -24.60 11.14
CA ASN A 119 10.74 -25.18 9.87
C ASN A 119 10.74 -24.24 8.65
N ARG A 120 10.62 -22.92 8.80
CA ARG A 120 10.52 -22.01 7.63
C ARG A 120 11.72 -21.10 7.33
N THR A 121 12.78 -21.08 8.15
CA THR A 121 13.79 -20.00 8.00
C THR A 121 15.21 -20.47 7.66
N VAL A 122 15.49 -21.78 7.66
CA VAL A 122 16.88 -22.28 7.53
C VAL A 122 17.51 -22.15 6.13
N LEU A 123 16.72 -21.90 5.08
CA LEU A 123 17.24 -21.86 3.71
C LEU A 123 17.89 -20.52 3.31
N ASP A 124 17.63 -19.44 4.04
CA ASP A 124 18.20 -18.10 3.74
C ASP A 124 19.49 -17.83 4.54
N SER A 125 19.78 -18.66 5.54
CA SER A 125 20.90 -18.46 6.47
C SER A 125 22.25 -18.89 5.89
N THR A 126 22.28 -19.86 4.97
CA THR A 126 23.55 -20.38 4.41
C THR A 126 24.20 -19.44 3.38
N VAL A 127 23.44 -18.51 2.80
CA VAL A 127 23.96 -17.52 1.83
C VAL A 127 24.55 -16.28 2.52
N ALA A 128 24.18 -16.04 3.79
CA ALA A 128 24.55 -14.84 4.53
C ALA A 128 25.92 -14.89 5.22
N ILE A 129 26.65 -16.01 5.15
CA ILE A 129 27.94 -16.16 5.84
C ILE A 129 29.05 -15.34 5.15
N GLU A 130 28.93 -15.05 3.84
CA GLU A 130 29.99 -14.33 3.08
C GLU A 130 29.78 -12.81 2.99
N HIS A 131 28.59 -12.29 3.25
CA HIS A 131 28.32 -10.85 3.23
C HIS A 131 27.75 -10.39 4.58
N LYS A 132 28.64 -9.80 5.39
CA LYS A 132 28.47 -9.34 6.79
C LYS A 132 27.36 -8.30 7.06
N VAL A 133 26.37 -8.11 6.19
CA VAL A 133 25.27 -7.15 6.39
C VAL A 133 23.96 -7.68 5.81
N VAL A 134 23.14 -8.31 6.64
CA VAL A 134 21.73 -8.58 6.28
C VAL A 134 20.98 -7.24 6.30
N PRO A 135 20.36 -6.78 5.19
CA PRO A 135 19.52 -5.59 5.21
C PRO A 135 18.31 -5.83 6.11
N LYS A 136 18.20 -5.07 7.20
CA LYS A 136 16.99 -5.05 8.02
C LYS A 136 15.96 -4.16 7.32
N VAL A 137 14.91 -4.80 6.79
CA VAL A 137 13.79 -4.15 6.10
C VAL A 137 12.55 -4.26 6.96
N GLU A 138 11.85 -3.16 7.17
CA GLU A 138 10.57 -3.10 7.87
C GLU A 138 9.48 -2.59 6.94
N TYR A 139 8.22 -2.97 7.20
CA TYR A 139 7.07 -2.48 6.44
C TYR A 139 6.05 -1.86 7.40
N LEU A 140 5.68 -0.61 7.14
CA LEU A 140 4.62 0.07 7.86
C LEU A 140 3.29 -0.10 7.15
N VAL A 141 2.31 -0.64 7.87
CA VAL A 141 0.93 -0.68 7.40
C VAL A 141 0.33 0.72 7.48
N ARG A 142 -0.01 1.30 6.33
CA ARG A 142 -0.59 2.64 6.22
C ARG A 142 -2.12 2.61 6.21
N ALA A 143 -2.73 1.67 5.48
CA ALA A 143 -4.18 1.64 5.29
C ALA A 143 -4.68 0.29 4.76
N VAL A 144 -6.01 0.09 4.84
CA VAL A 144 -6.72 -1.00 4.16
C VAL A 144 -7.53 -0.45 2.98
N VAL A 145 -7.55 -1.17 1.86
CA VAL A 145 -8.37 -0.87 0.68
C VAL A 145 -9.41 -1.96 0.51
N ARG A 146 -10.69 -1.60 0.64
CA ARG A 146 -11.82 -2.52 0.46
C ARG A 146 -12.64 -2.24 -0.80
N ASN A 147 -12.52 -1.04 -1.33
CA ASN A 147 -13.29 -0.56 -2.47
C ASN A 147 -12.37 0.12 -3.49
N LYS A 148 -12.81 0.12 -4.74
CA LYS A 148 -12.22 0.90 -5.82
C LYS A 148 -13.30 1.69 -6.56
N VAL A 149 -12.94 2.88 -6.99
CA VAL A 149 -13.68 3.67 -7.98
C VAL A 149 -13.18 3.26 -9.36
N LEU A 150 -14.09 2.72 -10.16
CA LEU A 150 -13.75 2.13 -11.44
C LEU A 150 -14.31 2.95 -12.62
N PHE A 151 -13.45 3.39 -13.51
CA PHE A 151 -13.77 4.07 -14.77
C PHE A 151 -13.38 3.18 -15.97
N LYS A 152 -14.33 2.35 -16.43
CA LYS A 152 -14.15 1.44 -17.59
C LYS A 152 -14.74 1.96 -18.90
N ALA A 153 -15.68 2.90 -18.81
CA ALA A 153 -16.31 3.45 -20.01
C ALA A 153 -15.34 4.39 -20.74
N ARG A 154 -15.44 4.45 -22.08
CA ARG A 154 -14.67 5.38 -22.89
C ARG A 154 -14.91 6.82 -22.42
N PRO A 155 -13.85 7.64 -22.27
CA PRO A 155 -14.00 9.05 -21.92
C PRO A 155 -14.91 9.78 -22.91
N LYS A 156 -15.89 10.52 -22.41
CA LYS A 156 -16.78 11.33 -23.26
C LYS A 156 -16.24 12.76 -23.34
N PRO A 157 -16.33 13.44 -24.50
CA PRO A 157 -15.99 14.85 -24.58
C PRO A 157 -17.01 15.67 -23.77
N ILE A 158 -16.52 16.74 -23.13
CA ILE A 158 -17.40 17.71 -22.48
C ILE A 158 -18.02 18.59 -23.58
N ILE A 159 -19.34 18.54 -23.71
CA ILE A 159 -20.10 19.38 -24.64
C ILE A 159 -20.65 20.57 -23.84
N ALA A 160 -20.07 21.75 -24.00
CA ALA A 160 -20.65 22.97 -23.49
C ALA A 160 -21.74 23.45 -24.45
N ASN A 161 -23.01 23.38 -24.05
CA ASN A 161 -24.07 24.08 -24.78
C ASN A 161 -24.02 25.54 -24.34
N VAL A 162 -23.26 26.35 -25.09
CA VAL A 162 -23.24 27.80 -24.86
C VAL A 162 -24.51 28.35 -25.49
N ALA A 163 -25.44 28.86 -24.68
CA ALA A 163 -26.63 29.52 -25.20
C ALA A 163 -26.18 30.61 -26.18
N LYS A 164 -26.66 30.57 -27.43
CA LYS A 164 -26.45 31.66 -28.36
C LYS A 164 -27.21 32.86 -27.80
N THR A 165 -26.49 33.88 -27.37
CA THR A 165 -27.09 35.20 -27.17
C THR A 165 -27.61 35.66 -28.52
N VAL A 166 -28.93 35.77 -28.66
CA VAL A 166 -29.60 36.40 -29.81
C VAL A 166 -29.64 37.90 -29.56
#